data_AF-A0A345WMQ0-F1
#
_entry.id   AF-A0A345WMQ0-F1
#
_cell.length_a   1.000
_cell.length_b   1.000
_cell.length_c   1.000
_cell.angle_alpha   90.00
_cell.angle_beta   90.00
_cell.angle_gamma   90.00
#
_symmetry.space_group_name_H-M   'P 1'
#
loop_
_entity.id
_entity.type
_entity.pdbx_description
1 polymer ?
#
loop_
_entity_poly.entity_id
_entity_poly.type
_entity_poly.pdbx_seq_one_letter_code
_entity_poly.pdbx_strand_id
1 'polypeptide(L)'
;MHLDVTPAVLVAGRQARTIGIFDVHPERPDHALANPEGFAQWFDGMVRPRVVMDMRKVHASTVPVPQQKPAEMKTTRLLSVQLLKRFRDIHCDRRDYDRMPSVLLSKIAAEAPQGRGLLADLRSVAAYMAPIVAQPLHVENPACREDLLSDRWPKRAESQRMLSEDLNHLARKLDELLEEGTQVAKKQIIRDLFGENAAAQGYHRASERAAAKSREGMFAVAAAGGMGTAASSAKPSMAPKHRFFGDPV
;
A
#
# COMPACT_ATOMS: atom_id res chain seq x y z
N MET A 1 -7.71 12.50 -15.66
CA MET A 1 -6.73 13.00 -14.66
C MET A 1 -7.29 14.32 -14.14
N HIS A 2 -7.50 14.45 -12.83
CA HIS A 2 -7.86 15.73 -12.21
C HIS A 2 -6.63 16.30 -11.50
N LEU A 3 -6.55 17.62 -11.39
CA LEU A 3 -5.53 18.34 -10.64
C LEU A 3 -6.25 19.25 -9.65
N ASP A 4 -6.01 19.03 -8.36
CA ASP A 4 -6.55 19.88 -7.30
C ASP A 4 -5.58 21.05 -7.07
N VAL A 5 -6.10 22.27 -7.22
CA VAL A 5 -5.34 23.51 -7.00
C VAL A 5 -5.96 24.26 -5.85
N THR A 6 -5.20 24.43 -4.77
CA THR A 6 -5.64 25.18 -3.58
C THR A 6 -4.80 26.45 -3.46
N PRO A 7 -5.41 27.66 -3.52
CA PRO A 7 -4.69 28.89 -3.30
C PRO A 7 -4.18 28.96 -1.86
N ALA A 8 -2.98 29.49 -1.68
CA ALA A 8 -2.35 29.60 -0.37
C ALA A 8 -1.51 30.87 -0.23
N VAL A 9 -1.43 31.39 0.98
CA VAL A 9 -0.63 32.56 1.36
C VAL A 9 0.39 32.22 2.43
N LEU A 10 1.54 32.87 2.38
CA LEU A 10 2.53 32.80 3.44
C LEU A 10 2.02 33.55 4.68
N VAL A 11 2.24 32.99 5.86
CA VAL A 11 1.85 33.63 7.13
C VAL A 11 3.09 34.17 7.81
N ALA A 12 3.14 35.49 8.02
CA ALA A 12 4.26 36.16 8.67
C ALA A 12 4.46 35.66 10.11
N GLY A 13 5.73 35.52 10.53
CA GLY A 13 6.08 35.08 11.89
C GLY A 13 5.87 33.59 12.19
N ARG A 14 5.48 32.79 11.19
CA ARG A 14 5.35 31.33 11.32
C ARG A 14 6.58 30.59 10.79
N GLN A 15 6.70 29.32 11.14
CA GLN A 15 7.73 28.45 10.58
C GLN A 15 7.66 28.47 9.05
N ALA A 16 8.82 28.37 8.40
CA ALA A 16 8.88 28.23 6.95
C ALA A 16 7.94 27.11 6.50
N ARG A 17 7.09 27.40 5.50
CA ARG A 17 6.13 26.48 4.86
C ARG A 17 4.85 26.17 5.65
N THR A 18 4.64 26.80 6.80
CA THR A 18 3.29 27.00 7.34
C THR A 18 2.58 28.06 6.49
N ILE A 19 1.50 27.64 5.83
CA ILE A 19 0.74 28.46 4.87
C ILE A 19 -0.71 28.55 5.32
N GLY A 20 -1.35 29.68 5.01
CA GLY A 20 -2.81 29.80 5.07
C GLY A 20 -3.38 29.28 3.76
N ILE A 21 -4.14 28.19 3.80
CA ILE A 21 -4.89 27.68 2.66
C ILE A 21 -6.31 28.22 2.71
N PHE A 22 -6.88 28.56 1.55
CA PHE A 22 -8.30 28.94 1.46
C PHE A 22 -9.13 27.73 1.10
N ASP A 23 -10.15 27.48 1.90
CA ASP A 23 -10.95 26.28 1.83
C ASP A 23 -12.30 26.53 2.48
N VAL A 24 -13.36 25.95 1.92
CA VAL A 24 -14.71 26.09 2.43
C VAL A 24 -14.92 25.01 3.50
N HIS A 25 -15.00 25.43 4.76
CA HIS A 25 -15.31 24.57 5.90
C HIS A 25 -16.60 25.05 6.58
N PRO A 26 -17.52 24.16 6.96
CA PRO A 26 -18.79 24.57 7.55
C PRO A 26 -18.65 25.29 8.90
N GLU A 27 -17.59 24.99 9.66
CA GLU A 27 -17.43 25.43 11.06
C GLU A 27 -16.17 26.28 11.33
N ARG A 28 -15.43 26.70 10.30
CA ARG A 28 -14.18 27.46 10.48
C ARG A 28 -14.07 28.64 9.51
N PRO A 29 -13.17 29.59 9.76
CA PRO A 29 -12.90 30.71 8.85
C PRO A 29 -12.59 30.22 7.42
N ASP A 30 -12.73 31.13 6.44
CA ASP A 30 -12.42 30.87 5.02
C ASP A 30 -10.95 30.51 4.73
N HIS A 31 -10.12 30.43 5.77
CA HIS A 31 -8.74 29.99 5.71
C HIS A 31 -8.37 29.08 6.88
N ALA A 32 -7.48 28.12 6.62
CA ALA A 32 -6.90 27.23 7.61
C ALA A 32 -5.37 27.25 7.52
N LEU A 33 -4.69 27.04 8.64
CA LEU A 33 -3.25 26.82 8.63
C LEU A 33 -2.97 25.39 8.18
N ALA A 34 -1.97 25.22 7.32
CA ALA A 34 -1.49 23.93 6.89
C ALA A 34 0.04 23.95 6.74
N ASN A 35 0.67 22.79 6.95
CA ASN A 35 2.08 22.59 6.60
C ASN A 35 2.25 21.29 5.80
N PRO A 36 1.87 21.29 4.52
CA PRO A 36 1.90 20.09 3.68
C PRO A 36 3.33 19.58 3.43
N GLU A 37 4.31 20.49 3.34
CA GLU A 37 5.71 20.10 3.18
C GLU A 37 6.26 19.44 4.45
N GLY A 38 5.99 20.03 5.62
CA GLY A 38 6.38 19.45 6.90
C GLY A 38 5.75 18.08 7.15
N PHE A 39 4.45 17.92 6.82
CA PHE A 39 3.80 16.61 6.87
C PHE A 39 4.49 15.60 5.94
N ALA A 40 4.79 16.00 4.70
CA ALA A 40 5.46 15.13 3.73
C ALA A 40 6.84 14.69 4.21
N GLN A 41 7.64 15.61 4.78
CA GLN A 41 8.95 15.30 5.36
C GLN A 41 8.84 14.35 6.56
N TRP A 42 7.90 14.61 7.47
CA TRP A 42 7.63 13.73 8.60
C TRP A 42 7.23 12.33 8.12
N PHE A 43 6.27 12.23 7.21
CA PHE A 43 5.80 10.96 6.67
C PHE A 43 6.93 10.20 5.96
N ASP A 44 7.76 10.89 5.18
CA ASP A 44 8.91 10.29 4.49
C ASP A 44 9.90 9.68 5.49
N GLY A 45 10.18 10.39 6.59
CA GLY A 45 11.01 9.91 7.69
C GLY A 45 10.42 8.74 8.47
N MET A 46 9.09 8.59 8.49
CA MET A 46 8.41 7.44 9.12
C MET A 46 8.43 6.19 8.22
N VAL A 47 8.29 6.36 6.90
CA VAL A 47 8.15 5.23 5.97
C VAL A 47 9.46 4.81 5.30
N ARG A 48 10.51 5.63 5.32
CA ARG A 48 11.85 5.27 4.87
C ARG A 48 12.76 5.00 6.07
N PRO A 49 13.52 3.88 6.09
CA PRO A 49 14.59 3.71 7.06
C PRO A 49 15.59 4.86 6.94
N ARG A 50 16.11 5.37 8.07
CA ARG A 50 17.06 6.50 8.14
C ARG A 50 18.29 6.38 7.21
N VAL A 51 18.64 5.16 6.77
CA VAL A 51 19.78 4.86 5.90
C VAL A 51 19.56 5.32 4.44
N VAL A 52 18.32 5.59 4.01
CA VAL A 52 17.98 6.02 2.63
C VAL A 52 17.78 7.54 2.50
N MET A 53 18.21 8.32 3.52
CA MET A 53 17.95 9.77 3.60
C MET A 53 18.95 10.63 2.82
N ASP A 54 19.79 10.05 1.97
CA ASP A 54 20.63 10.85 1.08
C ASP A 54 19.87 11.27 -0.18
N MET A 55 19.80 12.59 -0.35
CA MET A 55 19.42 13.32 -1.57
C MET A 55 17.92 13.54 -1.86
N ARG A 56 17.22 14.32 -1.05
CA ARG A 56 16.15 15.22 -1.55
C ARG A 56 16.09 16.55 -0.79
N LYS A 57 17.08 17.42 -1.01
CA LYS A 57 16.85 18.86 -0.87
C LYS A 57 16.10 19.32 -2.12
N VAL A 58 14.79 19.50 -2.00
CA VAL A 58 13.96 20.03 -3.08
C VAL A 58 13.73 21.51 -2.79
N HIS A 59 14.39 22.38 -3.55
CA HIS A 59 14.13 23.82 -3.53
C HIS A 59 12.77 24.13 -4.19
N ALA A 60 12.13 25.20 -3.72
CA ALA A 60 10.88 25.72 -4.27
C ALA A 60 11.09 26.41 -5.63
N SER A 61 11.37 25.60 -6.63
CA SER A 61 11.33 25.96 -8.04
C SER A 61 10.55 24.86 -8.74
N THR A 62 9.54 25.22 -9.52
CA THR A 62 8.58 24.35 -10.24
C THR A 62 9.16 22.98 -10.58
N VAL A 63 9.04 22.04 -9.65
CA VAL A 63 9.59 20.70 -9.85
C VAL A 63 8.60 19.99 -10.75
N PRO A 64 9.03 19.45 -11.91
CA PRO A 64 8.13 18.64 -12.72
C PRO A 64 7.56 17.51 -11.85
N VAL A 65 6.25 17.27 -11.97
CA VAL A 65 5.56 16.22 -11.22
C VAL A 65 6.38 14.93 -11.33
N PRO A 66 6.94 14.41 -10.21
CA PRO A 66 7.85 13.28 -10.29
C PRO A 66 7.14 12.08 -10.92
N GLN A 67 7.79 11.42 -11.87
CA GLN A 67 7.28 10.16 -12.40
C GLN A 67 7.06 9.16 -11.27
N GLN A 68 5.96 8.41 -11.33
CA GLN A 68 5.64 7.42 -10.30
C GLN A 68 6.76 6.37 -10.24
N LYS A 69 7.40 6.23 -9.08
CA LYS A 69 8.43 5.22 -8.88
C LYS A 69 7.84 3.81 -9.03
N PRO A 70 8.55 2.87 -9.68
CA PRO A 70 8.19 1.46 -9.69
C PRO A 70 7.98 0.92 -8.26
N ALA A 71 7.08 -0.07 -8.10
CA ALA A 71 6.77 -0.66 -6.79
C ALA A 71 8.01 -1.26 -6.10
N GLU A 72 8.94 -1.80 -6.88
CA GLU A 72 10.20 -2.42 -6.43
C GLU A 72 11.15 -1.44 -5.74
N MET A 73 10.97 -0.13 -5.98
CA MET A 73 11.76 0.95 -5.36
C MET A 73 11.06 1.61 -4.16
N LYS A 74 9.87 1.12 -3.78
CA LYS A 74 9.10 1.62 -2.65
C LYS A 74 9.36 0.78 -1.41
N THR A 75 9.40 1.42 -0.25
CA THR A 75 9.53 0.71 1.02
C THR A 75 8.27 -0.09 1.32
N THR A 76 8.41 -1.18 2.07
CA THR A 76 7.30 -2.01 2.53
C THR A 76 6.19 -1.17 3.15
N ARG A 77 6.53 -0.26 4.07
CA ARG A 77 5.57 0.65 4.70
C ARG A 77 4.82 1.53 3.71
N LEU A 78 5.51 2.09 2.72
CA LEU A 78 4.87 2.92 1.70
C LEU A 78 3.89 2.10 0.85
N LEU A 79 4.25 0.84 0.51
CA LEU A 79 3.37 -0.08 -0.19
C LEU A 79 2.16 -0.47 0.66
N SER A 80 2.34 -0.74 1.96
CA SER A 80 1.26 -1.02 2.91
C SER A 80 0.24 0.13 2.94
N VAL A 81 0.70 1.38 3.05
CA VAL A 81 -0.19 2.56 3.02
C VAL A 81 -0.93 2.67 1.69
N GLN A 82 -0.29 2.37 0.56
CA GLN A 82 -0.94 2.41 -0.76
C GLN A 82 -2.02 1.32 -0.90
N LEU A 83 -1.72 0.10 -0.47
CA LEU A 83 -2.68 -1.00 -0.46
C LEU A 83 -3.85 -0.71 0.48
N LEU A 84 -3.58 -0.13 1.65
CA LEU A 84 -4.61 0.27 2.61
C LEU A 84 -5.56 1.32 2.03
N LYS A 85 -5.02 2.35 1.36
CA LYS A 85 -5.84 3.35 0.66
C LYS A 85 -6.76 2.71 -0.36
N ARG A 86 -6.22 1.77 -1.16
CA ARG A 86 -6.98 1.04 -2.17
C ARG A 86 -8.10 0.20 -1.54
N PHE A 87 -7.78 -0.56 -0.49
CA PHE A 87 -8.73 -1.36 0.27
C PHE A 87 -9.87 -0.47 0.80
N ARG A 88 -9.52 0.64 1.46
CA ARG A 88 -10.46 1.63 2.01
C ARG A 88 -11.35 2.21 0.91
N ASP A 89 -10.81 2.59 -0.25
CA ASP A 89 -11.61 3.14 -1.34
C ASP A 89 -12.66 2.13 -1.83
N ILE A 90 -12.27 0.86 -2.05
CA ILE A 90 -13.21 -0.20 -2.49
C ILE A 90 -14.30 -0.45 -1.46
N HIS A 91 -13.94 -0.54 -0.19
CA HIS A 91 -14.89 -0.87 0.87
C HIS A 91 -15.84 0.30 1.18
N CYS A 92 -15.36 1.55 1.17
CA CYS A 92 -16.21 2.74 1.23
C CYS A 92 -17.24 2.74 0.10
N ASP A 93 -16.81 2.46 -1.14
CA ASP A 93 -17.70 2.48 -2.31
C ASP A 93 -18.73 1.33 -2.27
N ARG A 94 -18.35 0.16 -1.76
CA ARG A 94 -19.24 -1.00 -1.64
C ARG A 94 -20.26 -0.88 -0.51
N ARG A 95 -19.85 -0.31 0.63
CA ARG A 95 -20.66 -0.25 1.85
C ARG A 95 -21.29 1.13 2.09
N ASP A 96 -21.03 2.11 1.24
CA ASP A 96 -21.56 3.48 1.30
C ASP A 96 -21.33 4.17 2.66
N TYR A 97 -20.06 4.35 3.03
CA TYR A 97 -19.68 5.14 4.20
C TYR A 97 -18.65 6.24 3.88
N ASP A 98 -18.60 7.25 4.76
CA ASP A 98 -17.77 8.43 4.55
C ASP A 98 -16.29 8.07 4.50
N ARG A 99 -15.60 8.57 3.48
CA ARG A 99 -14.23 8.19 3.19
C ARG A 99 -13.27 8.98 4.06
N MET A 100 -12.52 8.29 4.91
CA MET A 100 -11.44 8.88 5.69
C MET A 100 -10.45 9.61 4.76
N PRO A 101 -10.05 10.87 5.02
CA PRO A 101 -9.06 11.56 4.22
C PRO A 101 -7.74 10.79 4.11
N SER A 102 -7.14 10.77 2.91
CA SER A 102 -5.90 10.03 2.68
C SER A 102 -4.72 10.52 3.52
N VAL A 103 -4.67 11.81 3.87
CA VAL A 103 -3.65 12.38 4.75
C VAL A 103 -3.78 11.84 6.18
N LEU A 104 -5.00 11.83 6.72
CA LEU A 104 -5.34 11.29 8.03
C LEU A 104 -5.03 9.79 8.12
N LEU A 105 -5.46 9.00 7.12
CA LEU A 105 -5.12 7.58 7.01
C LEU A 105 -3.61 7.36 6.98
N SER A 106 -2.87 8.17 6.20
CA SER A 106 -1.42 8.04 6.09
C SER A 106 -0.71 8.34 7.40
N LYS A 107 -1.18 9.34 8.16
CA LYS A 107 -0.66 9.68 9.47
C LYS A 107 -0.73 8.48 10.41
N ILE A 108 -1.93 7.95 10.63
CA ILE A 108 -2.13 6.85 11.60
C ILE A 108 -1.39 5.59 11.13
N ALA A 109 -1.44 5.28 9.83
CA ALA A 109 -0.74 4.12 9.28
C ALA A 109 0.79 4.21 9.39
N ALA A 110 1.37 5.41 9.34
CA ALA A 110 2.81 5.61 9.49
C ALA A 110 3.30 5.29 10.90
N GLU A 111 2.44 5.46 11.92
CA GLU A 111 2.77 5.23 13.34
C GLU A 111 2.68 3.77 13.77
N ALA A 112 2.06 2.91 12.95
CA ALA A 112 1.92 1.49 13.25
C ALA A 112 3.30 0.79 13.44
N PRO A 113 3.40 -0.23 14.31
CA PRO A 113 4.59 -1.06 14.42
C PRO A 113 5.03 -1.65 13.06
N GLN A 114 6.33 -1.80 12.84
CA GLN A 114 6.87 -2.34 11.57
C GLN A 114 6.71 -3.86 11.54
N GLY A 115 6.07 -4.36 10.47
CA GLY A 115 6.01 -5.78 10.19
C GLY A 115 7.22 -6.29 9.40
N ARG A 116 7.47 -7.61 9.46
CA ARG A 116 8.53 -8.25 8.67
C ARG A 116 7.98 -8.62 7.28
N GLY A 117 8.17 -7.73 6.31
CA GLY A 117 7.67 -7.90 4.95
C GLY A 117 6.27 -7.34 4.73
N LEU A 118 5.82 -7.31 3.47
CA LEU A 118 4.63 -6.55 3.04
C LEU A 118 3.32 -7.00 3.68
N LEU A 119 3.05 -8.31 3.71
CA LEU A 119 1.82 -8.84 4.30
C LEU A 119 1.76 -8.58 5.79
N ALA A 120 2.86 -8.86 6.50
CA ALA A 120 2.95 -8.64 7.95
C ALA A 120 2.84 -7.15 8.31
N ASP A 121 3.47 -6.26 7.52
CA ASP A 121 3.39 -4.82 7.74
C ASP A 121 1.98 -4.26 7.46
N LEU A 122 1.33 -4.68 6.37
CA LEU A 122 -0.05 -4.29 6.10
C LEU A 122 -1.02 -4.81 7.17
N ARG A 123 -0.85 -6.05 7.63
CA ARG A 123 -1.63 -6.63 8.75
C ARG A 123 -1.40 -5.81 10.02
N SER A 124 -0.16 -5.49 10.35
CA SER A 124 0.18 -4.69 11.54
C SER A 124 -0.45 -3.30 11.49
N VAL A 125 -0.40 -2.63 10.34
CA VAL A 125 -1.09 -1.35 10.11
C VAL A 125 -2.60 -1.49 10.30
N ALA A 126 -3.24 -2.50 9.69
CA ALA A 126 -4.68 -2.70 9.81
C ALA A 126 -5.12 -2.95 11.25
N ALA A 127 -4.42 -3.83 11.96
CA ALA A 127 -4.69 -4.16 13.36
C ALA A 127 -4.44 -2.98 14.31
N TYR A 128 -3.41 -2.17 14.04
CA TYR A 128 -3.12 -0.95 14.80
C TYR A 128 -4.21 0.10 14.62
N MET A 129 -4.67 0.29 13.38
CA MET A 129 -5.65 1.33 13.06
C MET A 129 -7.07 1.00 13.52
N ALA A 130 -7.48 -0.28 13.49
CA ALA A 130 -8.84 -0.70 13.78
C ALA A 130 -9.41 -0.16 15.12
N PRO A 131 -8.72 -0.28 16.27
CA PRO A 131 -9.23 0.28 17.53
C PRO A 131 -9.16 1.81 17.58
N ILE A 132 -8.21 2.44 16.89
CA ILE A 132 -8.04 3.90 16.87
C ILE A 132 -9.23 4.55 16.16
N VAL A 133 -9.57 4.06 14.97
CA VAL A 133 -10.66 4.66 14.18
C VAL A 133 -12.06 4.35 14.75
N ALA A 134 -12.17 3.41 15.67
CA ALA A 134 -13.43 3.09 16.36
C ALA A 134 -13.83 4.14 17.40
N GLN A 135 -12.93 5.07 17.75
CA GLN A 135 -13.14 6.12 18.73
C GLN A 135 -13.09 7.50 18.06
N PRO A 136 -13.71 8.55 18.65
CA PRO A 136 -13.55 9.93 18.19
C PRO A 136 -12.08 10.30 17.99
N LEU A 137 -11.75 10.83 16.81
CA LEU A 137 -10.37 11.12 16.43
C LEU A 137 -10.05 12.60 16.62
N HIS A 138 -8.91 12.87 17.27
CA HIS A 138 -8.24 14.16 17.26
C HIS A 138 -6.82 13.96 16.75
N VAL A 139 -6.58 14.27 15.47
CA VAL A 139 -5.29 14.01 14.81
C VAL A 139 -4.79 15.27 14.14
N GLU A 140 -3.69 15.80 14.66
CA GLU A 140 -3.02 16.99 14.16
C GLU A 140 -1.91 16.64 13.16
N ASN A 141 -1.55 17.60 12.31
CA ASN A 141 -0.34 17.56 11.51
C ASN A 141 0.88 17.71 12.45
N PRO A 142 1.83 16.75 12.45
CA PRO A 142 3.01 16.81 13.31
C PRO A 142 3.89 18.05 13.10
N ALA A 143 3.81 18.69 11.92
CA ALA A 143 4.56 19.88 11.57
C ALA A 143 3.75 21.19 11.73
N CYS A 144 2.48 21.12 12.14
CA CYS A 144 1.59 22.26 12.37
C CYS A 144 0.41 21.81 13.23
N ARG A 145 0.45 22.03 14.55
CA ARG A 145 -0.58 21.50 15.47
C ARG A 145 -1.97 22.08 15.21
N GLU A 146 -2.04 23.30 14.68
CA GLU A 146 -3.28 23.96 14.29
C GLU A 146 -3.93 23.36 13.03
N ASP A 147 -3.20 22.55 12.27
CA ASP A 147 -3.69 21.82 11.09
C ASP A 147 -4.27 20.48 11.55
N LEU A 148 -5.57 20.48 11.86
CA LEU A 148 -6.30 19.30 12.33
C LEU A 148 -6.71 18.42 11.13
N LEU A 149 -6.04 17.28 10.97
CA LEU A 149 -6.28 16.32 9.88
C LEU A 149 -7.59 15.54 10.01
N SER A 150 -8.18 15.51 11.22
CA SER A 150 -9.47 14.86 11.51
C SER A 150 -10.65 15.82 11.50
N ASP A 151 -10.47 17.07 11.07
CA ASP A 151 -11.50 18.11 11.04
C ASP A 151 -12.78 17.72 10.28
N ARG A 152 -12.65 16.97 9.18
CA ARG A 152 -13.74 16.67 8.25
C ARG A 152 -14.24 15.22 8.32
N TRP A 153 -13.63 14.37 9.17
CA TRP A 153 -13.97 12.96 9.24
C TRP A 153 -13.98 12.44 10.68
N PRO A 154 -15.01 11.70 11.09
CA PRO A 154 -16.14 11.24 10.27
C PRO A 154 -17.28 12.27 10.16
N LYS A 155 -18.00 12.28 9.04
CA LYS A 155 -19.31 12.96 8.97
C LYS A 155 -20.42 12.19 9.70
N ARG A 156 -20.30 10.86 9.77
CA ARG A 156 -21.26 9.96 10.43
C ARG A 156 -20.51 9.06 11.41
N ALA A 157 -20.97 9.00 12.65
CA ALA A 157 -20.38 8.10 13.67
C ALA A 157 -20.34 6.62 13.20
N GLU A 158 -21.30 6.20 12.39
CA GLU A 158 -21.32 4.87 11.78
C GLU A 158 -20.10 4.60 10.87
N SER A 159 -19.57 5.61 10.18
CA SER A 159 -18.41 5.45 9.29
C SER A 159 -17.15 5.01 10.03
N GLN A 160 -16.99 5.43 11.30
CA GLN A 160 -15.92 4.94 12.17
C GLN A 160 -16.03 3.46 12.47
N ARG A 161 -17.23 3.03 12.87
CA ARG A 161 -17.52 1.61 13.16
C ARG A 161 -17.29 0.74 11.92
N MET A 162 -17.81 1.15 10.77
CA MET A 162 -17.67 0.40 9.51
C MET A 162 -16.22 0.31 9.06
N LEU A 163 -15.44 1.40 9.14
CA LEU A 163 -14.02 1.36 8.83
C LEU A 163 -13.24 0.45 9.79
N SER A 164 -13.56 0.50 11.10
CA SER A 164 -12.95 -0.40 12.08
C SER A 164 -13.24 -1.88 11.76
N GLU A 165 -14.48 -2.21 11.44
CA GLU A 165 -14.88 -3.56 10.99
C GLU A 165 -14.14 -3.99 9.73
N ASP A 166 -14.02 -3.11 8.74
CA ASP A 166 -13.29 -3.38 7.50
C ASP A 166 -11.79 -3.60 7.76
N LEU A 167 -11.17 -2.84 8.65
CA LEU A 167 -9.77 -3.03 9.04
C LEU A 167 -9.54 -4.37 9.76
N ASN A 168 -10.47 -4.75 10.64
CA ASN A 168 -10.45 -6.07 11.29
C ASN A 168 -10.65 -7.20 10.26
N HIS A 169 -11.52 -6.98 9.26
CA HIS A 169 -11.68 -7.91 8.14
C HIS A 169 -10.40 -8.04 7.32
N LEU A 170 -9.75 -6.92 6.98
CA LEU A 170 -8.46 -6.92 6.26
C LEU A 170 -7.40 -7.73 7.03
N ALA A 171 -7.24 -7.48 8.34
CA ALA A 171 -6.26 -8.19 9.14
C ALA A 171 -6.49 -9.71 9.13
N ARG A 172 -7.74 -10.17 9.32
CA ARG A 172 -8.10 -11.59 9.26
C ARG A 172 -7.83 -12.21 7.89
N LYS A 173 -8.19 -11.51 6.81
CA LYS A 173 -7.96 -12.01 5.44
C LYS A 173 -6.49 -12.07 5.06
N LEU A 174 -5.66 -11.19 5.62
CA LEU A 174 -4.21 -11.28 5.46
C LEU A 174 -3.63 -12.48 6.22
N ASP A 175 -4.21 -12.86 7.35
CA ASP A 175 -3.83 -14.07 8.07
C ASP A 175 -4.18 -15.34 7.27
N GLU A 176 -5.39 -15.40 6.69
CA GLU A 176 -5.80 -16.48 5.80
C GLU A 176 -4.87 -16.63 4.57
N LEU A 177 -4.24 -15.55 4.09
CA LEU A 177 -3.26 -15.63 3.00
C LEU A 177 -1.94 -16.30 3.41
N LEU A 178 -1.57 -16.21 4.70
CA LEU A 178 -0.36 -16.81 5.25
C LEU A 178 -0.56 -18.30 5.55
N GLU A 179 -1.79 -18.73 5.78
CA GLU A 179 -2.13 -20.14 5.98
C GLU A 179 -1.94 -20.98 4.70
N GLU A 180 -1.82 -22.29 4.86
CA GLU A 180 -1.78 -23.24 3.75
C GLU A 180 -3.14 -23.27 3.06
N GLY A 181 -3.14 -23.20 1.72
CA GLY A 181 -4.39 -23.15 0.96
C GLY A 181 -4.16 -23.13 -0.54
N THR A 182 -5.24 -23.31 -1.30
CA THR A 182 -5.15 -23.36 -2.76
C THR A 182 -4.86 -21.97 -3.35
N GLN A 183 -4.16 -21.94 -4.49
CA GLN A 183 -3.89 -20.68 -5.21
C GLN A 183 -5.18 -19.97 -5.66
N VAL A 184 -6.25 -20.74 -5.90
CA VAL A 184 -7.58 -20.22 -6.23
C VAL A 184 -8.17 -19.45 -5.05
N ALA A 185 -8.11 -20.01 -3.84
CA ALA A 185 -8.59 -19.34 -2.63
C ALA A 185 -7.82 -18.05 -2.36
N LYS A 186 -6.47 -18.10 -2.43
CA LYS A 186 -5.63 -16.91 -2.24
C LYS A 186 -5.92 -15.81 -3.26
N LYS A 187 -6.17 -16.20 -4.52
CA LYS A 187 -6.55 -15.26 -5.59
C LYS A 187 -7.88 -14.59 -5.30
N GLN A 188 -8.86 -15.33 -4.79
CA GLN A 188 -10.16 -14.77 -4.45
C GLN A 188 -10.04 -13.75 -3.31
N ILE A 189 -9.28 -14.08 -2.26
CA ILE A 189 -9.01 -13.13 -1.16
C ILE A 189 -8.40 -11.83 -1.69
N ILE A 190 -7.37 -11.90 -2.54
CA ILE A 190 -6.72 -10.69 -3.09
C ILE A 190 -7.70 -9.86 -3.95
N ARG A 191 -8.58 -10.51 -4.72
CA ARG A 191 -9.63 -9.81 -5.50
C ARG A 191 -10.62 -9.11 -4.60
N ASP A 192 -11.04 -9.75 -3.53
CA ASP A 192 -12.04 -9.20 -2.61
C ASP A 192 -11.48 -7.97 -1.91
N LEU A 193 -10.22 -8.03 -1.46
CA LEU A 193 -9.54 -6.95 -0.74
C LEU A 193 -9.15 -5.76 -1.64
N PHE A 194 -8.59 -6.00 -2.83
CA PHE A 194 -7.94 -4.95 -3.64
C PHE A 194 -8.59 -4.71 -5.02
N GLY A 195 -9.62 -5.48 -5.34
CA GLY A 195 -10.41 -5.38 -6.56
C GLY A 195 -9.93 -6.31 -7.68
N GLU A 196 -10.85 -6.64 -8.59
CA GLU A 196 -10.62 -7.67 -9.61
C GLU A 196 -9.48 -7.33 -10.57
N ASN A 197 -9.45 -6.10 -11.09
CA ASN A 197 -8.47 -5.68 -12.09
C ASN A 197 -7.05 -5.65 -11.51
N ALA A 198 -6.88 -5.15 -10.29
CA ALA A 198 -5.58 -5.09 -9.63
C ALA A 198 -5.04 -6.50 -9.34
N ALA A 199 -5.91 -7.40 -8.85
CA ALA A 199 -5.56 -8.79 -8.63
C ALA A 199 -5.18 -9.49 -9.95
N ALA A 200 -6.00 -9.36 -10.99
CA ALA A 200 -5.75 -9.98 -12.30
C ALA A 200 -4.40 -9.56 -12.89
N GLN A 201 -4.11 -8.25 -12.90
CA GLN A 201 -2.82 -7.73 -13.38
C GLN A 201 -1.64 -8.21 -12.52
N GLY A 202 -1.81 -8.27 -11.20
CA GLY A 202 -0.79 -8.78 -10.28
C GLY A 202 -0.42 -10.23 -10.56
N TYR A 203 -1.42 -11.09 -10.73
CA TYR A 203 -1.21 -12.51 -11.06
C TYR A 203 -0.60 -12.70 -12.46
N HIS A 204 -1.03 -11.92 -13.45
CA HIS A 204 -0.46 -11.97 -14.79
C HIS A 204 1.06 -11.68 -14.76
N ARG A 205 1.45 -10.57 -14.11
CA ARG A 205 2.87 -10.19 -13.97
C ARG A 205 3.68 -11.22 -13.17
N ALA A 206 3.09 -11.81 -12.14
CA ALA A 206 3.75 -12.86 -11.37
C ALA A 206 3.99 -14.12 -12.23
N SER A 207 3.01 -14.52 -13.03
CA SER A 207 3.11 -15.63 -13.98
C SER A 207 4.16 -15.36 -15.06
N GLU A 208 4.17 -14.16 -15.65
CA GLU A 208 5.17 -13.75 -16.64
C GLU A 208 6.59 -13.79 -16.06
N ARG A 209 6.80 -13.29 -14.83
CA ARG A 209 8.10 -13.37 -14.15
C ARG A 209 8.52 -14.80 -13.86
N ALA A 210 7.59 -15.66 -13.44
CA ALA A 210 7.88 -17.08 -13.21
C ALA A 210 8.26 -17.79 -14.53
N ALA A 211 7.55 -17.50 -15.62
CA ALA A 211 7.85 -18.02 -16.95
C ALA A 211 9.20 -17.50 -17.49
N ALA A 212 9.54 -16.22 -17.26
CA ALA A 212 10.84 -15.66 -17.62
C ALA A 212 12.00 -16.37 -16.89
N LYS A 213 11.87 -16.56 -15.56
CA LYS A 213 12.87 -17.29 -14.76
C LYS A 213 13.02 -18.76 -15.16
N SER A 214 11.91 -19.39 -15.59
CA SER A 214 11.93 -20.75 -16.15
C SER A 214 12.74 -20.81 -17.45
N ARG A 215 12.57 -19.84 -18.35
CA ARG A 215 13.33 -19.74 -19.62
C ARG A 215 14.82 -19.45 -19.41
N GLU A 216 15.18 -18.79 -18.32
CA GLU A 216 16.58 -18.49 -17.95
C GLU A 216 17.29 -19.67 -17.24
N GLY A 217 16.65 -20.84 -17.11
CA GLY A 217 17.28 -22.05 -16.57
C GLY A 217 17.44 -22.07 -15.04
N MET A 218 16.89 -21.10 -14.32
CA MET A 218 16.89 -21.02 -12.85
C MET A 218 15.79 -21.89 -12.22
N PHE A 219 15.74 -23.18 -12.57
CA PHE A 219 15.06 -24.20 -11.77
C PHE A 219 16.10 -24.95 -10.95
N ALA A 220 16.46 -24.43 -9.78
CA ALA A 220 16.79 -25.33 -8.69
C ALA A 220 15.46 -25.96 -8.26
N VAL A 221 15.25 -27.22 -8.61
CA VAL A 221 14.09 -28.01 -8.19
C VAL A 221 14.10 -28.08 -6.66
N ALA A 222 13.42 -27.14 -6.02
CA ALA A 222 12.92 -27.29 -4.66
C ALA A 222 11.45 -27.74 -4.77
N ALA A 223 11.27 -28.95 -5.30
CA ALA A 223 10.07 -29.73 -5.04
C ALA A 223 10.23 -30.33 -3.63
N ALA A 224 9.97 -29.53 -2.60
CA ALA A 224 9.64 -30.06 -1.28
C ALA A 224 8.11 -30.21 -1.25
N GLY A 225 7.52 -31.38 -1.06
CA GLY A 225 8.08 -32.63 -0.56
C GLY A 225 7.01 -33.29 0.27
N GLY A 226 6.26 -34.20 -0.35
CA GLY A 226 5.40 -35.16 0.32
C GLY A 226 5.74 -36.56 -0.21
N MET A 227 6.27 -37.39 0.68
CA MET A 227 6.56 -38.83 0.61
C MET A 227 7.78 -39.30 -0.18
N GLY A 228 8.66 -40.00 0.55
CA GLY A 228 9.98 -40.43 0.11
C GLY A 228 10.02 -41.74 -0.69
N THR A 229 11.20 -42.05 -1.20
CA THR A 229 11.99 -43.25 -0.87
C THR A 229 13.33 -43.15 -1.59
N ALA A 230 14.36 -43.72 -0.98
CA ALA A 230 15.74 -43.68 -1.42
C ALA A 230 15.94 -44.25 -2.83
N ALA A 231 16.86 -43.66 -3.61
CA ALA A 231 18.06 -44.35 -4.10
C ALA A 231 18.76 -43.57 -5.24
N SER A 232 20.09 -43.56 -5.14
CA SER A 232 21.07 -43.56 -6.22
C SER A 232 21.17 -42.37 -7.18
N SER A 233 22.35 -41.77 -7.15
CA SER A 233 22.94 -40.98 -8.23
C SER A 233 22.75 -41.64 -9.60
N ALA A 234 21.90 -41.08 -10.44
CA ALA A 234 21.82 -41.42 -11.86
C ALA A 234 22.26 -40.20 -12.68
N LYS A 235 23.27 -40.42 -13.53
CA LYS A 235 23.80 -39.45 -14.49
C LYS A 235 22.68 -38.90 -15.40
N PRO A 236 22.80 -37.66 -15.90
CA PRO A 236 21.79 -37.09 -16.78
C PRO A 236 21.70 -37.90 -18.07
N SER A 237 20.53 -38.52 -18.30
CA SER A 237 20.15 -39.13 -19.57
C SER A 237 19.70 -38.01 -20.52
N MET A 238 20.46 -37.83 -21.60
CA MET A 238 20.13 -36.90 -22.66
C MET A 238 19.04 -37.55 -23.54
N ALA A 239 17.86 -36.92 -23.65
CA ALA A 239 16.76 -37.43 -24.47
C ALA A 239 17.20 -37.64 -25.95
N PRO A 240 16.95 -38.80 -26.57
CA PRO A 240 17.31 -39.02 -27.97
C PRO A 240 16.51 -38.11 -28.91
N LYS A 241 17.18 -37.54 -29.91
CA LYS A 241 16.53 -36.76 -30.98
C LYS A 241 15.75 -37.70 -31.91
N HIS A 242 14.46 -37.43 -32.06
CA HIS A 242 13.57 -38.12 -33.01
C HIS A 242 14.04 -37.89 -34.46
N ARG A 243 14.29 -38.98 -35.21
CA ARG A 243 14.49 -38.98 -36.67
C ARG A 243 13.43 -39.87 -37.29
N PHE A 244 12.28 -39.28 -37.61
CA PHE A 244 11.26 -39.90 -38.46
C PHE A 244 11.54 -39.48 -39.90
N PHE A 245 11.97 -40.44 -40.72
CA PHE A 245 11.93 -40.33 -42.17
C PHE A 245 10.70 -41.13 -42.62
N GLY A 246 9.66 -40.42 -43.07
CA GLY A 246 8.56 -41.06 -43.78
C GLY A 246 9.03 -41.36 -45.19
N ASP A 247 8.88 -42.60 -45.64
CA ASP A 247 9.04 -42.96 -47.05
C ASP A 247 7.73 -42.69 -47.81
N PRO A 248 7.80 -42.23 -49.06
CA PRO A 248 6.63 -42.03 -49.90
C PRO A 248 6.09 -43.37 -50.41
N VAL A 249 4.77 -43.45 -50.56
CA VAL A 249 4.04 -44.52 -51.26
C VAL A 249 4.24 -44.37 -52.76
#